data_AF-A0AAW1JWJ7-F1
#
_entry.id   AF-A0AAW1JWJ7-F1
#
_cell.length_a   1.000
_cell.length_b   1.000
_cell.length_c   1.000
_cell.angle_alpha   90.00
_cell.angle_beta   90.00
_cell.angle_gamma   90.00
#
_symmetry.space_group_name_H-M   'P 1'
#
loop_
_entity.id
_entity.type
_entity.pdbx_description
1 polymer ?
#
loop_
_entity_poly.entity_id
_entity_poly.type
_entity_poly.pdbx_seq_one_letter_code
_entity_poly.pdbx_strand_id
1 'polypeptide(L)'
;MEMELTLEPTRKIKKLEEPFRTAKLDDDRAMVKENDIIEESKINKSQNLWKIGTWNVRSLTGKEEELVEELEKVNADIVGITETKKKGKGEILLSGGHLLIYCGVKIGSRAREGVGCFK
;
A
#
# COMPACT_ATOMS: atom_id res chain seq x y z
N MET A 1 19.07 32.58 32.79
CA MET A 1 17.79 32.86 32.10
C MET A 1 17.46 31.60 31.33
N GLU A 2 16.72 30.71 31.96
CA GLU A 2 16.36 29.41 31.38
C GLU A 2 15.20 29.61 30.40
N MET A 3 15.28 28.98 29.22
CA MET A 3 14.17 28.89 28.28
C MET A 3 13.70 27.45 28.23
N GLU A 4 12.49 27.23 28.74
CA GLU A 4 11.80 25.96 28.78
C GLU A 4 11.20 25.65 27.40
N LEU A 5 11.62 24.55 26.77
CA LEU A 5 11.03 24.04 25.53
C LEU A 5 9.84 23.15 25.90
N THR A 6 8.61 23.61 25.62
CA THR A 6 7.41 22.82 25.87
C THR A 6 7.22 21.76 24.77
N LEU A 7 7.19 20.48 25.17
CA LEU A 7 6.85 19.34 24.31
C LEU A 7 5.33 19.19 24.23
N GLU A 8 4.75 19.26 23.02
CA GLU A 8 3.34 18.97 22.83
C GLU A 8 3.06 17.44 22.79
N PRO A 9 1.94 16.98 23.38
CA PRO A 9 1.64 15.55 23.52
C PRO A 9 1.18 14.89 22.21
N THR A 10 1.63 13.66 22.01
CA THR A 10 1.30 12.79 20.87
C THR A 10 -0.21 12.59 20.71
N ARG A 11 -0.73 13.00 19.55
CA ARG A 11 -2.13 12.87 19.16
C ARG A 11 -2.49 11.38 19.03
N LYS A 12 -3.39 10.90 19.89
CA LYS A 12 -3.99 9.56 19.80
C LYS A 12 -4.66 9.36 18.43
N ILE A 13 -4.29 8.29 17.72
CA ILE A 13 -4.90 7.90 16.46
C ILE A 13 -6.34 7.43 16.77
N LYS A 14 -7.33 8.13 16.24
CA LYS A 14 -8.74 7.71 16.30
C LYS A 14 -8.93 6.54 15.34
N LYS A 15 -9.47 5.42 15.85
CA LYS A 15 -9.98 4.30 15.06
C LYS A 15 -11.16 4.81 14.22
N LEU A 16 -10.95 5.04 12.93
CA LEU A 16 -12.00 5.42 11.98
C LEU A 16 -12.63 4.14 11.44
N GLU A 17 -13.65 3.65 12.15
CA GLU A 17 -14.68 2.80 11.54
C GLU A 17 -15.84 3.73 11.18
N GLU A 18 -15.84 4.26 9.96
CA GLU A 18 -17.05 4.87 9.40
C GLU A 18 -17.43 4.14 8.10
N PRO A 19 -18.65 3.59 7.98
CA PRO A 19 -19.11 3.02 6.72
C PRO A 19 -19.31 4.11 5.67
N PHE A 20 -18.87 3.83 4.44
CA PHE A 20 -19.04 4.69 3.28
C PHE A 20 -20.50 5.13 3.12
N ARG A 21 -20.78 6.42 3.32
CA ARG A 21 -22.07 7.05 3.00
C ARG A 21 -22.18 7.24 1.49
N THR A 22 -23.12 6.54 0.85
CA THR A 22 -23.63 6.93 -0.46
C THR A 22 -24.71 8.00 -0.26
N ALA A 23 -24.56 9.13 -0.96
CA ALA A 23 -25.54 10.21 -0.95
C ALA A 23 -26.86 9.73 -1.61
N LYS A 24 -27.99 9.95 -0.94
CA LYS A 24 -29.32 9.84 -1.56
C LYS A 24 -29.82 11.24 -1.88
N LEU A 25 -30.27 11.44 -3.12
CA LEU A 25 -31.08 12.58 -3.54
C LEU A 25 -32.53 12.26 -3.12
N ASP A 26 -33.16 13.21 -2.44
CA ASP A 26 -34.53 13.15 -1.96
C ASP A 26 -35.52 13.48 -3.10
N ASP A 27 -36.55 12.65 -3.30
CA ASP A 27 -37.91 13.12 -3.58
C ASP A 27 -38.96 11.99 -3.45
N ASP A 28 -39.74 12.09 -2.38
CA ASP A 28 -41.18 11.82 -2.22
C ASP A 28 -41.88 10.57 -2.80
N ARG A 29 -42.23 9.68 -1.84
CA ARG A 29 -43.56 9.04 -1.64
C ARG A 29 -44.02 7.95 -2.64
N ALA A 30 -43.78 6.70 -2.25
CA ALA A 30 -44.81 5.65 -2.21
C ALA A 30 -44.31 4.41 -1.44
N MET A 31 -45.03 4.02 -0.39
CA MET A 31 -44.91 2.69 0.22
C MET A 31 -45.47 1.66 -0.77
N VAL A 32 -44.60 0.82 -1.33
CA VAL A 32 -45.02 -0.39 -2.07
C VAL A 32 -44.42 -1.60 -1.35
N LYS A 33 -45.29 -2.59 -1.14
CA LYS A 33 -45.15 -3.71 -0.22
C LYS A 33 -44.05 -4.69 -0.63
N GLU A 34 -43.00 -4.70 0.18
CA GLU A 34 -42.14 -5.78 0.72
C GLU A 34 -41.97 -7.17 0.07
N ASN A 35 -42.60 -7.58 -1.05
CA ASN A 35 -42.48 -8.99 -1.50
C ASN A 35 -42.29 -9.29 -2.99
N ASP A 36 -42.17 -8.32 -3.89
CA ASP A 36 -42.04 -8.65 -5.31
C ASP A 36 -40.98 -7.79 -6.00
N ILE A 37 -40.08 -8.46 -6.74
CA ILE A 37 -39.12 -7.91 -7.73
C ILE A 37 -37.86 -7.37 -7.00
N ILE A 38 -36.68 -8.00 -6.99
CA ILE A 38 -35.90 -8.61 -8.08
C ILE A 38 -34.93 -9.60 -7.43
N GLU A 39 -34.76 -10.75 -8.08
CA GLU A 39 -33.71 -11.75 -7.86
C GLU A 39 -32.47 -11.14 -7.21
N GLU A 40 -31.99 -11.79 -6.14
CA GLU A 40 -30.57 -11.75 -5.79
C GLU A 40 -29.81 -12.18 -7.05
N SER A 41 -29.53 -11.21 -7.93
CA SER A 41 -28.43 -11.30 -8.84
C SER A 41 -27.26 -11.55 -7.91
N LYS A 42 -26.86 -12.82 -7.85
CA LYS A 42 -25.59 -13.26 -7.30
C LYS A 42 -24.58 -12.46 -8.10
N ILE A 43 -24.26 -11.26 -7.62
CA ILE A 43 -23.12 -10.49 -8.07
C ILE A 43 -21.96 -11.34 -7.57
N ASN A 44 -21.61 -12.36 -8.34
CA ASN A 44 -20.29 -12.93 -8.39
C ASN A 44 -19.39 -11.81 -8.91
N LYS A 45 -19.21 -10.74 -8.12
CA LYS A 45 -18.03 -9.92 -8.19
C LYS A 45 -16.95 -10.91 -7.79
N SER A 46 -16.26 -11.49 -8.77
CA SER A 46 -14.93 -12.04 -8.52
C SER A 46 -14.12 -10.85 -8.02
N GLN A 47 -14.13 -10.64 -6.71
CA GLN A 47 -13.30 -9.63 -6.09
C GLN A 47 -11.88 -10.10 -6.36
N ASN A 48 -11.19 -9.46 -7.30
CA ASN A 48 -9.77 -9.65 -7.47
C ASN A 48 -9.14 -9.20 -6.13
N LEU A 49 -8.80 -10.16 -5.29
CA LEU A 49 -8.21 -9.90 -3.99
C LEU A 49 -6.71 -9.68 -4.19
N TRP A 50 -6.29 -8.42 -4.11
CA TRP A 50 -4.88 -8.05 -4.18
C TRP A 50 -4.23 -8.23 -2.81
N LYS A 51 -3.15 -8.99 -2.77
CA LYS A 51 -2.24 -9.12 -1.64
C LYS A 51 -1.14 -8.09 -1.78
N ILE A 52 -1.18 -7.06 -0.96
CA ILE A 52 -0.20 -5.98 -0.96
C ILE A 52 0.58 -6.04 0.34
N GLY A 53 1.90 -6.02 0.27
CA GLY A 53 2.79 -6.04 1.42
C GLY A 53 3.74 -4.85 1.46
N THR A 54 4.34 -4.62 2.63
CA THR A 54 5.47 -3.70 2.77
C THR A 54 6.62 -4.36 3.52
N TRP A 55 7.85 -4.18 3.08
CA TRP A 55 9.03 -4.74 3.71
C TRP A 55 10.19 -3.73 3.80
N ASN A 56 10.62 -3.43 5.02
CA ASN A 56 11.87 -2.70 5.25
C ASN A 56 13.07 -3.65 5.09
N VAL A 57 13.85 -3.47 4.02
CA VAL A 57 14.97 -4.37 3.68
C VAL A 57 16.29 -3.92 4.30
N ARG A 58 16.34 -2.74 4.94
CA ARG A 58 17.52 -2.06 5.54
C ARG A 58 18.69 -1.77 4.58
N SER A 59 18.84 -2.52 3.49
CA SER A 59 19.75 -2.32 2.36
C SER A 59 19.46 -3.38 1.30
N LEU A 60 19.27 -2.98 0.05
CA LEU A 60 19.00 -3.90 -1.06
C LEU A 60 20.27 -4.39 -1.78
N THR A 61 21.38 -3.66 -1.68
CA THR A 61 22.63 -3.96 -2.41
C THR A 61 23.15 -5.36 -2.11
N GLY A 62 23.16 -6.24 -3.12
CA GLY A 62 23.68 -7.61 -3.04
C GLY A 62 22.70 -8.63 -2.46
N LYS A 63 21.43 -8.25 -2.29
CA LYS A 63 20.35 -9.11 -1.74
C LYS A 63 19.15 -9.21 -2.66
N GLU A 64 19.30 -8.77 -3.90
CA GLU A 64 18.20 -8.75 -4.87
C GLU A 64 17.66 -10.16 -5.12
N GLU A 65 18.51 -11.18 -5.17
CA GLU A 65 18.12 -12.57 -5.42
C GLU A 65 17.40 -13.20 -4.21
N GLU A 66 17.93 -13.01 -3.00
CA GLU A 66 17.26 -13.42 -1.75
C GLU A 66 15.86 -12.79 -1.63
N LEU A 67 15.73 -11.53 -2.03
CA LEU A 67 14.46 -10.82 -2.00
C LEU A 67 13.46 -11.42 -2.99
N VAL A 68 13.89 -11.83 -4.19
CA VAL A 68 13.03 -12.52 -5.17
C VAL A 68 12.52 -13.84 -4.61
N GLU A 69 13.39 -14.65 -4.00
CA GLU A 69 12.97 -15.93 -3.41
C GLU A 69 11.92 -15.74 -2.30
N GLU A 70 12.05 -14.70 -1.48
CA GLU A 70 11.08 -14.40 -0.43
C GLU A 70 9.76 -13.84 -1.01
N LEU A 71 9.82 -13.06 -2.09
CA LEU A 71 8.62 -12.58 -2.79
C LEU A 71 7.79 -13.73 -3.36
N GLU A 72 8.45 -14.73 -3.95
CA GLU A 72 7.81 -15.94 -4.46
C GLU A 72 7.13 -16.73 -3.33
N LYS A 73 7.77 -16.84 -2.15
CA LYS A 73 7.20 -17.52 -0.97
C LYS A 73 5.98 -16.81 -0.40
N VAL A 74 6.02 -15.47 -0.34
CA VAL A 74 4.93 -14.66 0.24
C VAL A 74 3.69 -14.65 -0.67
N ASN A 75 3.87 -14.86 -1.98
CA ASN A 75 2.79 -14.86 -2.98
C ASN A 75 1.89 -13.61 -2.85
N ALA A 76 2.54 -12.44 -2.88
CA ALA A 76 1.90 -11.12 -2.89
C ALA A 76 1.93 -10.54 -4.31
N ASP A 77 0.86 -9.85 -4.70
CA ASP A 77 0.74 -9.21 -6.02
C ASP A 77 1.60 -7.95 -6.14
N ILE A 78 1.76 -7.21 -5.03
CA ILE A 78 2.60 -6.01 -4.97
C ILE A 78 3.30 -5.96 -3.62
N VAL A 79 4.60 -5.67 -3.61
CA VAL A 79 5.34 -5.43 -2.37
C VAL A 79 6.09 -4.11 -2.44
N GLY A 80 5.81 -3.21 -1.52
CA GLY A 80 6.58 -1.99 -1.32
C GLY A 80 7.80 -2.25 -0.44
N ILE A 81 8.98 -1.78 -0.84
CA ILE A 81 10.19 -1.88 -0.03
C ILE A 81 10.73 -0.51 0.38
N THR A 82 11.28 -0.44 1.59
CA THR A 82 11.86 0.77 2.17
C THR A 82 13.29 0.51 2.67
N GLU A 83 14.04 1.60 2.85
CA GLU A 83 15.48 1.57 3.19
C GLU A 83 16.33 0.80 2.17
N THR A 84 15.99 0.89 0.88
CA THR A 84 16.72 0.17 -0.18
C THR A 84 18.16 0.64 -0.31
N LYS A 85 18.45 1.88 0.10
CA LYS A 85 19.76 2.55 -0.04
C LYS A 85 20.25 2.57 -1.49
N LYS A 86 19.34 2.46 -2.47
CA LYS A 86 19.67 2.66 -3.87
C LYS A 86 19.90 4.15 -4.16
N LYS A 87 20.60 4.43 -5.25
CA LYS A 87 20.82 5.79 -5.76
C LYS A 87 20.13 5.93 -7.10
N GLY A 88 19.69 7.15 -7.43
CA GLY A 88 18.96 7.42 -8.65
C GLY A 88 17.57 6.83 -8.63
N LYS A 89 16.96 6.71 -9.81
CA LYS A 89 15.64 6.16 -10.02
C LYS A 89 15.68 5.30 -11.28
N GLY A 90 14.82 4.30 -11.34
CA GLY A 90 14.72 3.46 -12.52
C GLY A 90 13.91 2.21 -12.25
N GLU A 91 13.98 1.30 -13.21
CA GLU A 91 13.37 -0.01 -13.15
C GLU A 91 14.43 -1.10 -13.41
N ILE A 92 14.26 -2.24 -12.77
CA ILE A 92 15.15 -3.40 -12.90
C ILE A 92 14.25 -4.62 -13.06
N LEU A 93 14.43 -5.34 -14.18
CA LEU A 93 13.85 -6.67 -14.34
C LEU A 93 14.71 -7.66 -13.55
N LEU A 94 14.09 -8.38 -12.64
CA LEU A 94 14.73 -9.36 -11.78
C LEU A 94 14.46 -10.78 -12.29
N SER A 95 15.12 -11.75 -11.66
CA SER A 95 14.79 -13.16 -11.83
C SER A 95 13.30 -13.42 -11.48
N GLY A 96 12.72 -14.47 -12.06
CA GLY A 96 11.30 -14.78 -11.85
C GLY A 96 10.31 -13.89 -12.62
N GLY A 97 10.80 -12.91 -13.40
CA GLY A 97 9.95 -12.02 -14.20
C GLY A 97 9.40 -10.83 -13.39
N HIS A 98 9.88 -10.63 -12.17
CA HIS A 98 9.49 -9.52 -11.32
C HIS A 98 10.11 -8.20 -11.76
N LEU A 99 9.35 -7.12 -11.68
CA LEU A 99 9.81 -5.77 -11.98
C LEU A 99 9.99 -4.97 -10.69
N LEU A 100 11.22 -4.55 -10.41
CA LEU A 100 11.51 -3.60 -9.35
C LEU A 100 11.54 -2.17 -9.91
N ILE A 101 10.61 -1.33 -9.48
CA ILE A 101 10.64 0.11 -9.72
C ILE A 101 11.15 0.78 -8.46
N TYR A 102 12.18 1.62 -8.56
CA TYR A 102 12.83 2.21 -7.38
C TYR A 102 13.10 3.70 -7.52
N CYS A 103 13.10 4.37 -6.37
CA CYS A 103 13.56 5.74 -6.22
C CYS A 103 14.43 5.85 -4.98
N GLY A 104 15.68 6.24 -5.19
CA GLY A 104 16.70 6.39 -4.17
C GLY A 104 17.22 7.82 -4.08
N VAL A 105 18.32 7.98 -3.35
CA VAL A 105 18.98 9.29 -3.18
C VAL A 105 19.68 9.75 -4.46
N LYS A 106 20.01 11.05 -4.54
CA LYS A 106 20.81 11.59 -5.65
C LYS A 106 22.15 10.85 -5.83
N ILE A 107 22.52 10.60 -7.07
CA ILE A 107 23.83 10.04 -7.42
C ILE A 107 24.92 10.99 -6.92
N GLY A 108 25.94 10.44 -6.26
CA GLY A 108 27.00 11.21 -5.59
C GLY A 108 26.75 11.51 -4.10
N SER A 109 25.51 11.36 -3.62
CA SER A 109 25.20 11.48 -2.18
C SER A 109 25.40 10.14 -1.44
N ARG A 110 25.51 10.21 -0.11
CA ARG A 110 25.52 9.00 0.75
C ARG A 110 24.14 8.34 0.71
N ALA A 111 24.09 7.05 0.43
CA ALA A 111 22.87 6.27 0.42
C ALA A 111 22.33 6.04 1.85
N ARG A 112 21.40 6.90 2.27
CA ARG A 112 20.75 6.85 3.59
C ARG A 112 19.32 6.34 3.54
N GLU A 113 18.68 6.48 2.40
CA GLU A 113 17.25 6.24 2.17
C GLU A 113 17.03 5.64 0.78
N GLY A 114 15.80 5.23 0.52
CA GLY A 114 15.37 4.72 -0.77
C GLY A 114 14.15 3.83 -0.63
N VAL A 115 13.32 3.84 -1.66
CA VAL A 115 12.09 3.06 -1.74
C VAL A 115 12.00 2.34 -3.08
N GLY A 116 11.16 1.32 -3.14
CA GLY A 116 10.79 0.68 -4.39
C GLY A 116 9.53 -0.13 -4.25
N CYS A 117 9.04 -0.68 -5.36
CA CYS A 117 7.95 -1.63 -5.39
C CYS A 117 8.24 -2.76 -6.38
N PHE A 118 7.75 -3.95 -6.03
CA PHE A 118 7.73 -5.13 -6.89
C PHE A 118 6.35 -5.30 -7.52
N LYS A 119 6.40 -5.77 -8.76
CA LYS A 119 5.28 -6.30 -9.53
C LYS A 119 5.68 -7.63 -10.14
#